data_AF-W6PXC2-F1
#
_entry.id   AF-W6PXC2-F1
#
_cell.length_a   1.000
_cell.length_b   1.000
_cell.length_c   1.000
_cell.angle_alpha   90.00
_cell.angle_beta   90.00
_cell.angle_gamma   90.00
#
_symmetry.space_group_name_H-M   'P 1'
#
loop_
_entity.id
_entity.type
_entity.pdbx_description
1 polymer ?
#
loop_
_entity_poly.entity_id
_entity_poly.type
_entity_poly.pdbx_seq_one_letter_code
_entity_poly.pdbx_strand_id
1 'polypeptide(L)'
;MGGHFALSAAPKPLPNSKPLPNSKPLQLLKNCTEMSMDVSRLVFYHCDLGPTNILVDISTGSLDIIDWELAGYVPIEWVRTKFRISAGMDFNYGNEYSKKD
;
A
#
# COMPACT_ATOMS: atom_id res chain seq x y z
N MET A 1 -41.79 6.12 -3.79
CA MET A 1 -40.72 6.69 -4.63
C MET A 1 -39.53 5.74 -4.55
N GLY A 2 -39.30 4.92 -5.58
CA GLY A 2 -38.17 4.00 -5.64
C GLY A 2 -37.03 4.64 -6.42
N GLY A 3 -35.89 4.87 -5.75
CA GLY A 3 -34.69 5.39 -6.39
C GLY A 3 -34.05 4.33 -7.28
N HIS A 4 -33.95 4.62 -8.57
CA HIS A 4 -33.13 3.84 -9.51
C HIS A 4 -31.65 4.14 -9.22
N PHE A 5 -30.92 3.19 -8.65
CA PHE A 5 -29.46 3.21 -8.68
C PHE A 5 -29.01 2.58 -9.99
N ALA A 6 -28.49 3.41 -10.90
CA ALA A 6 -27.83 2.91 -12.09
C ALA A 6 -26.39 2.54 -11.73
N LEU A 7 -26.05 1.26 -11.80
CA LEU A 7 -24.66 0.82 -11.80
C LEU A 7 -24.03 1.31 -13.12
N SER A 8 -23.13 2.29 -13.03
CA SER A 8 -22.29 2.67 -14.17
C SER A 8 -21.43 1.48 -14.58
N ALA A 9 -21.25 1.29 -15.89
CA ALA A 9 -20.27 0.33 -16.41
C ALA A 9 -18.88 0.61 -15.81
N ALA A 10 -18.11 -0.45 -15.56
CA ALA A 10 -16.74 -0.34 -15.10
C ALA A 10 -15.92 0.54 -16.07
N PRO A 11 -15.05 1.44 -15.57
CA PRO A 11 -14.16 2.22 -16.42
C PRO A 11 -13.32 1.30 -17.30
N LYS A 12 -13.00 1.75 -18.53
CA LYS A 12 -12.04 1.03 -19.37
C LYS A 12 -10.72 0.89 -18.59
N PRO A 13 -10.05 -0.29 -18.65
CA PRO A 13 -8.75 -0.46 -18.02
C PRO A 13 -7.81 0.66 -18.46
N LEU A 14 -7.06 1.22 -17.50
CA LEU A 14 -6.02 2.19 -17.81
C LEU A 14 -5.05 1.55 -18.82
N PRO A 15 -4.49 2.34 -19.77
CA PRO A 15 -3.49 1.83 -20.68
C PRO A 15 -2.34 1.22 -19.88
N ASN A 16 -1.82 0.07 -20.33
CA ASN A 16 -0.67 -0.57 -19.69
C ASN A 16 0.46 0.46 -19.54
N SER A 17 0.85 0.73 -18.29
CA SER A 17 2.01 1.56 -17.99
C SER A 17 3.26 0.90 -18.60
N LYS A 18 4.16 1.71 -19.13
CA LYS A 18 5.46 1.21 -19.60
C LYS A 18 6.19 0.59 -18.40
N PRO A 19 6.68 -0.66 -18.49
CA PRO A 19 7.48 -1.24 -17.43
C PRO A 19 8.70 -0.37 -17.18
N LEU A 20 9.03 -0.13 -15.91
CA LEU A 20 10.28 0.52 -15.53
C LEU A 20 11.47 -0.30 -16.10
N PRO A 21 12.60 0.33 -16.45
CA PRO A 21 13.71 -0.33 -17.17
C PRO A 21 14.27 -1.59 -16.47
N ASN A 22 14.05 -1.71 -15.15
CA ASN A 22 14.50 -2.83 -14.31
C ASN A 22 13.36 -3.66 -13.71
N SER A 23 12.09 -3.42 -14.08
CA SER A 23 10.94 -4.16 -13.57
C SER A 23 10.58 -5.35 -14.46
N LYS A 24 11.56 -6.19 -14.80
CA LYS A 24 11.25 -7.47 -15.45
C LYS A 24 10.80 -8.45 -14.37
N PRO A 25 9.62 -9.11 -14.49
CA PRO A 25 9.15 -10.09 -13.50
C PRO A 25 10.19 -11.16 -13.15
N LEU A 26 11.03 -11.54 -14.13
CA LEU A 26 12.14 -12.48 -13.95
C LEU A 26 13.25 -11.97 -13.01
N GLN A 27 13.55 -10.67 -13.02
CA GLN A 27 14.56 -10.09 -12.14
C GLN A 27 14.07 -10.02 -10.69
N LEU A 28 12.80 -9.67 -10.49
CA LEU A 28 12.17 -9.70 -9.17
C LEU A 28 12.18 -11.12 -8.60
N LEU A 29 11.77 -12.10 -9.41
CA LEU A 29 11.80 -13.52 -9.02
C LEU A 29 13.21 -13.97 -8.65
N LYS A 30 14.22 -13.63 -9.48
CA LYS A 30 15.62 -13.95 -9.19
C LYS A 30 16.07 -13.36 -7.85
N ASN A 31 15.83 -12.08 -7.61
CA ASN A 31 16.22 -11.41 -6.36
C ASN A 31 15.54 -12.04 -5.14
N CYS A 32 14.24 -12.34 -5.23
CA CYS A 32 13.52 -12.99 -4.14
C CYS A 32 14.06 -14.38 -3.82
N THR A 33 14.35 -15.19 -4.86
CA THR A 33 14.95 -16.52 -4.68
C THR A 33 16.35 -16.43 -4.07
N GLU A 34 17.18 -15.49 -4.52
CA GLU A 34 18.53 -15.26 -3.95
C GLU A 34 18.49 -14.85 -2.47
N MET A 35 17.46 -14.11 -2.05
CA MET A 35 17.21 -13.76 -0.65
C MET A 35 16.52 -14.87 0.15
N SER A 36 16.32 -16.06 -0.43
CA SER A 36 15.57 -17.18 0.17
C SER A 36 14.15 -16.80 0.61
N MET A 37 13.51 -15.86 -0.09
CA MET A 37 12.11 -15.51 0.14
C MET A 37 11.17 -16.55 -0.46
N ASP A 38 10.10 -16.89 0.24
CA ASP A 38 9.04 -17.73 -0.30
C ASP A 38 8.19 -16.96 -1.34
N VAL A 39 8.41 -17.28 -2.61
CA VAL A 39 7.68 -16.73 -3.77
C VAL A 39 6.49 -17.57 -4.22
N SER A 40 6.18 -18.68 -3.53
CA SER A 40 5.05 -19.56 -3.88
C SER A 40 3.69 -18.85 -3.72
N ARG A 41 3.65 -17.80 -2.90
CA ARG A 41 2.47 -17.00 -2.62
C ARG A 41 2.78 -15.51 -2.71
N LEU A 42 2.25 -14.88 -3.76
CA LEU A 42 2.25 -13.44 -3.93
C LEU A 42 0.93 -12.83 -3.44
N VAL A 43 1.01 -11.68 -2.80
CA VAL A 43 -0.16 -10.90 -2.35
C VAL A 43 -0.11 -9.51 -2.95
N PHE A 44 -1.26 -8.97 -3.34
CA PHE A 44 -1.36 -7.58 -3.74
C PHE A 44 -1.19 -6.69 -2.49
N TYR A 45 -0.19 -5.83 -2.52
CA TYR A 45 0.23 -5.02 -1.37
C TYR A 45 0.49 -3.57 -1.83
N HIS A 46 0.20 -2.62 -0.94
CA HIS A 46 0.35 -1.18 -1.22
C HIS A 46 1.82 -0.76 -1.43
N CYS A 47 2.78 -1.48 -0.84
CA CYS A 47 4.23 -1.20 -0.83
C CYS A 47 4.68 0.11 -0.14
N ASP A 48 3.76 1.05 0.07
CA ASP A 48 3.99 2.31 0.78
C ASP A 48 2.90 2.62 1.80
N LEU A 49 2.39 1.60 2.50
CA LEU A 49 1.35 1.83 3.50
C LEU A 49 1.97 2.40 4.78
N GLY A 50 1.64 3.65 5.09
CA GLY A 50 1.94 4.33 6.34
C GLY A 50 0.80 5.28 6.71
N PRO A 51 0.80 5.86 7.93
CA PRO A 51 -0.27 6.73 8.39
C PRO A 51 -0.57 7.95 7.50
N THR A 52 0.41 8.44 6.74
CA THR A 52 0.21 9.54 5.77
C THR A 52 -0.64 9.13 4.57
N ASN A 53 -0.75 7.84 4.28
CA ASN A 53 -1.50 7.27 3.16
C ASN A 53 -2.84 6.66 3.62
N ILE A 54 -3.25 6.96 4.86
CA ILE A 54 -4.53 6.55 5.46
C ILE A 54 -5.34 7.81 5.78
N LEU A 55 -6.51 7.94 5.16
CA LEU A 55 -7.46 9.00 5.47
C LEU A 55 -8.51 8.46 6.44
N VAL A 56 -8.82 9.23 7.48
CA VAL A 56 -9.83 8.86 8.49
C VAL A 56 -10.88 9.95 8.55
N ASP A 57 -12.14 9.59 8.29
CA ASP A 57 -13.28 10.45 8.57
C ASP A 57 -13.72 10.23 10.03
N ILE A 58 -13.46 11.23 10.87
CA ILE A 58 -13.77 11.17 12.31
C ILE A 58 -15.30 11.15 12.57
N SER A 59 -16.09 11.70 11.65
CA SER A 59 -17.54 11.80 11.82
C SER A 59 -18.27 10.48 11.56
N THR A 60 -17.76 9.68 10.62
CA THR A 60 -18.33 8.39 10.24
C THR A 60 -17.52 7.19 10.74
N GLY A 61 -16.25 7.41 11.10
CA GLY A 61 -15.28 6.37 11.40
C GLY A 61 -14.78 5.62 10.16
N SER A 62 -15.02 6.12 8.94
CA SER A 62 -14.55 5.47 7.71
C SER A 62 -13.06 5.67 7.50
N LEU A 63 -12.44 4.72 6.80
CA LEU A 63 -11.03 4.72 6.46
C LEU A 63 -10.86 4.51 4.96
N ASP A 64 -10.08 5.39 4.33
CA ASP A 64 -9.70 5.28 2.92
C ASP A 64 -8.18 5.15 2.79
N ILE A 65 -7.72 4.37 1.81
CA ILE A 65 -6.30 4.17 1.48
C ILE A 65 -6.02 4.86 0.15
N ILE A 66 -5.00 5.72 0.13
CA ILE A 66 -4.60 6.51 -1.04
C ILE A 66 -3.16 6.20 -1.46
N ASP A 67 -2.75 6.74 -2.60
CA ASP A 67 -1.37 6.69 -3.10
C ASP A 67 -0.87 5.28 -3.51
N TRP A 68 -1.65 4.61 -4.36
CA TRP A 68 -1.42 3.24 -4.82
C TRP A 68 -0.32 3.11 -5.89
N GLU A 69 0.49 4.13 -6.16
CA GLU A 69 1.43 4.13 -7.29
C GLU A 69 2.56 3.10 -7.16
N LEU A 70 2.88 2.70 -5.92
CA LEU A 70 3.87 1.65 -5.62
C LEU A 70 3.23 0.27 -5.41
N ALA A 71 1.90 0.16 -5.49
CA ALA A 71 1.21 -1.09 -5.21
C ALA A 71 1.57 -2.18 -6.22
N GLY A 72 1.70 -3.41 -5.73
CA GLY A 72 2.09 -4.55 -6.57
C GLY A 72 1.98 -5.89 -5.87
N TYR A 73 2.20 -6.95 -6.63
CA TYR A 73 2.27 -8.31 -6.10
C TYR A 73 3.66 -8.58 -5.53
N VAL A 74 3.71 -8.90 -4.23
CA VAL A 74 4.96 -9.17 -3.50
C VAL A 74 4.87 -10.49 -2.73
N PRO A 75 6.01 -11.14 -2.42
CA PRO A 75 6.06 -12.25 -1.47
C PRO A 75 5.47 -11.85 -0.12
N ILE A 76 4.68 -12.74 0.50
CA ILE A 76 4.03 -12.47 1.78
C ILE A 76 5.02 -12.11 2.90
N GLU A 77 6.23 -12.65 2.84
CA GLU A 77 7.29 -12.37 3.81
C GLU A 77 7.78 -10.91 3.73
N TRP A 78 7.73 -10.29 2.53
CA TRP A 78 8.09 -8.89 2.35
C TRP A 78 7.16 -7.96 3.13
N VAL A 79 5.85 -8.25 3.10
CA VAL A 79 4.84 -7.46 3.83
C VAL A 79 5.20 -7.35 5.32
N ARG A 80 5.62 -8.44 5.95
CA ARG A 80 6.03 -8.47 7.37
C ARG A 80 7.28 -7.63 7.64
N THR A 81 8.24 -7.66 6.71
CA THR A 81 9.52 -6.98 6.86
C THR A 81 9.40 -5.47 6.72
N LYS A 82 8.54 -4.97 5.81
CA LYS A 82 8.38 -3.53 5.57
C LYS A 82 7.99 -2.76 6.84
N PHE A 83 7.05 -3.29 7.63
CA PHE A 83 6.65 -2.68 8.91
C PHE A 83 7.73 -2.71 9.98
N ARG A 84 8.63 -3.69 9.93
CA ARG A 84 9.69 -3.86 10.93
C ARG A 84 10.90 -2.96 10.69
N ILE A 85 11.15 -2.56 9.45
CA ILE A 85 12.38 -1.85 9.05
C ILE A 85 12.10 -0.42 8.57
N SER A 86 10.89 -0.11 8.10
CA SER A 86 10.59 1.22 7.56
C SER A 86 10.24 2.21 8.68
N ALA A 87 10.90 3.37 8.66
CA ALA A 87 10.63 4.52 9.52
C ALA A 87 9.26 5.17 9.31
N GLY A 88 8.43 4.68 8.37
CA GLY A 88 7.03 5.13 8.22
C GLY A 88 6.16 4.90 9.47
N MET A 89 6.70 4.20 10.48
CA MET A 89 6.11 4.02 11.81
C MET A 89 6.98 4.62 12.94
N ASP A 90 8.06 5.33 12.63
CA ASP A 90 8.95 5.97 13.61
C ASP A 90 8.46 7.38 13.94
N PHE A 91 7.36 7.45 14.68
CA PHE A 91 6.77 8.71 15.12
C PHE A 91 7.41 9.17 16.43
N ASN A 92 8.17 10.27 16.37
CA ASN A 92 8.59 10.98 17.57
C ASN A 92 7.43 11.86 18.06
N TYR A 93 6.51 11.29 18.85
CA TYR A 93 5.48 12.08 19.53
C TYR A 93 6.18 12.93 20.59
N GLY A 94 6.55 14.16 20.22
CA GLY A 94 6.94 15.18 21.18
C GLY A 94 5.82 15.35 22.20
N ASN A 95 6.14 15.24 23.48
CA ASN A 95 5.22 15.51 24.59
C ASN A 95 4.88 17.01 24.62
N GLU A 96 4.03 17.49 23.72
CA GLU A 96 3.64 18.92 23.65
C GLU A 96 2.50 19.29 24.63
N TYR A 97 2.08 18.38 25.51
CA TYR A 97 1.02 18.65 26.49
C TYR A 97 1.49 19.23 27.83
N SER A 98 2.79 19.52 28.03
CA SER A 98 3.29 20.10 29.29
C SER A 98 3.73 21.56 29.15
N LYS A 99 2.85 22.44 28.65
CA LYS A 99 2.96 23.89 28.91
C LYS A 99 1.57 24.51 29.08
N LYS A 100 0.97 24.24 30.23
CA LYS A 100 0.11 25.21 30.92
C LYS A 100 0.62 25.25 32.35
N ASP A 101 1.28 26.35 32.67
CA ASP A 101 1.26 27.09 33.95
C ASP A 101 1.92 28.45 33.71
#